data_AF-A0A849T8B8-F1
#
_entry.id   AF-A0A849T8B8-F1
#
_cell.length_a   1.000
_cell.length_b   1.000
_cell.length_c   1.000
_cell.angle_alpha   90.00
_cell.angle_beta   90.00
_cell.angle_gamma   90.00
#
_symmetry.space_group_name_H-M   'P 1'
#
loop_
_entity.id
_entity.type
_entity.pdbx_description
1 polymer ?
#
loop_
_entity_poly.entity_id
_entity_poly.type
_entity_poly.pdbx_seq_one_letter_code
_entity_poly.pdbx_strand_id
1 'polypeptide(L)'
;MYKFLNKDQRQELLDELQIERSKRYADRIRVILLLDDNQTYKDISKFLFLDEGSIANYRKRYMEGGIEGLILDEYSTKRTKLNLVEEFQLANELDDRIFASTKEVVNHIFKKYKVKFSISGCNNLLHRLGFSFKKQKGVPGKAKKKTKKNL
;
A
#
# COMPACT_ATOMS: atom_id res chain seq x y z
N MET A 1 -32.36 -7.95 -16.13
CA MET A 1 -31.19 -7.06 -16.15
C MET A 1 -30.44 -7.29 -14.86
N TYR A 2 -29.17 -7.70 -14.90
CA TYR A 2 -28.42 -8.05 -13.69
C TYR A 2 -27.91 -6.77 -13.01
N LYS A 3 -28.17 -6.65 -11.72
CA LYS A 3 -27.77 -5.50 -10.88
C LYS A 3 -26.89 -6.04 -9.77
N PHE A 4 -25.70 -5.48 -9.63
CA PHE A 4 -24.77 -5.90 -8.58
C PHE A 4 -24.76 -4.94 -7.39
N LEU A 5 -25.35 -3.75 -7.55
CA LEU A 5 -25.62 -2.82 -6.46
C LEU A 5 -26.98 -3.13 -5.84
N ASN A 6 -27.04 -3.08 -4.51
CA ASN A 6 -28.33 -2.95 -3.82
C ASN A 6 -28.83 -1.49 -3.88
N LYS A 7 -30.06 -1.24 -3.40
CA LYS A 7 -30.67 0.10 -3.47
C LYS A 7 -29.86 1.15 -2.70
N ASP A 8 -29.38 0.81 -1.50
CA ASP A 8 -28.67 1.74 -0.63
C ASP A 8 -27.29 2.09 -1.21
N GLN A 9 -26.56 1.10 -1.72
CA GLN A 9 -25.28 1.29 -2.42
C GLN A 9 -25.41 2.16 -3.66
N ARG A 10 -26.47 1.95 -4.43
CA ARG A 10 -26.73 2.78 -5.62
C ARG A 10 -27.07 4.21 -5.22
N GLN A 11 -27.86 4.40 -4.16
CA GLN A 11 -28.22 5.72 -3.66
C GLN A 11 -26.99 6.45 -3.10
N GLU A 12 -26.15 5.77 -2.31
CA GLU A 12 -24.88 6.30 -1.80
C GLU A 12 -23.99 6.86 -2.93
N LEU A 13 -23.82 6.08 -4.01
CA LEU A 13 -23.05 6.53 -5.18
C LEU A 13 -23.69 7.74 -5.88
N LEU A 14 -25.02 7.79 -5.97
CA LEU A 14 -25.71 8.93 -6.58
C LEU A 14 -25.57 10.19 -5.73
N ASP A 15 -25.72 10.08 -4.40
CA ASP A 15 -25.59 11.19 -3.47
C ASP A 15 -24.17 11.75 -3.48
N GLU A 16 -23.16 10.87 -3.45
CA GLU A 16 -21.75 11.29 -3.53
C GLU A 16 -21.44 11.96 -4.88
N LEU A 17 -21.97 11.44 -6.00
CA LEU A 17 -21.78 12.02 -7.32
C LEU A 17 -22.36 13.44 -7.44
N GLN A 18 -23.42 13.76 -6.71
CA GLN A 18 -24.04 15.10 -6.72
C GLN A 18 -23.15 16.15 -6.05
N ILE A 19 -22.41 15.77 -5.00
CA ILE A 19 -21.59 16.69 -4.22
C ILE A 19 -20.11 16.72 -4.66
N GLU A 20 -19.63 15.66 -5.31
CA GLU A 20 -18.23 15.53 -5.74
C GLU A 20 -17.83 16.57 -6.80
N ARG A 21 -16.72 17.27 -6.55
CA ARG A 21 -16.18 18.33 -7.42
C ARG A 21 -14.98 17.86 -8.25
N SER A 22 -14.29 16.83 -7.78
CA SER A 22 -13.19 16.20 -8.50
C SER A 22 -13.73 15.42 -9.69
N LYS A 23 -13.45 15.91 -10.91
CA LYS A 23 -13.79 15.19 -12.15
C LYS A 23 -13.33 13.73 -12.11
N ARG A 24 -12.13 13.50 -11.57
CA ARG A 24 -11.53 12.17 -11.47
C ARG A 24 -12.35 11.23 -10.60
N TYR A 25 -12.85 11.69 -9.45
CA TYR A 25 -13.63 10.86 -8.53
C TYR A 25 -15.07 10.70 -9.02
N ALA A 26 -15.66 11.76 -9.57
CA ALA A 26 -16.95 11.68 -10.25
C ALA A 26 -16.94 10.64 -11.39
N ASP A 27 -15.89 10.60 -12.22
CA ASP A 27 -15.78 9.60 -13.29
C ASP A 27 -15.68 8.16 -12.74
N ARG A 28 -15.00 7.94 -11.61
CA ARG A 28 -14.97 6.63 -10.96
C ARG A 28 -16.35 6.17 -10.52
N ILE A 29 -17.10 7.07 -9.89
CA ILE A 29 -18.47 6.80 -9.44
C ILE A 29 -19.37 6.48 -10.65
N ARG A 30 -19.29 7.30 -11.71
CA ARG A 30 -20.02 7.06 -12.96
C ARG A 30 -19.71 5.70 -13.56
N VAL A 31 -18.46 5.25 -13.55
CA VAL A 31 -18.08 3.91 -14.02
C VAL A 31 -18.86 2.83 -13.30
N ILE A 32 -18.96 2.88 -11.96
CA ILE A 32 -19.68 1.85 -11.19
C ILE A 32 -21.19 1.88 -11.51
N LEU A 33 -21.79 3.07 -11.59
CA LEU A 33 -23.21 3.22 -11.93
C LEU A 33 -23.51 2.68 -13.35
N LEU A 34 -22.67 3.00 -14.33
CA LEU A 34 -22.81 2.54 -15.72
C LEU A 34 -22.62 1.02 -15.85
N LEU A 35 -21.65 0.45 -15.13
CA LEU A 35 -21.47 -1.00 -15.07
C LEU A 35 -22.69 -1.69 -14.46
N ASP A 36 -23.28 -1.12 -13.41
CA ASP A 36 -24.51 -1.64 -12.82
C ASP A 36 -25.69 -1.47 -13.79
N ASP A 37 -25.68 -0.43 -14.64
CA ASP A 37 -26.60 -0.26 -15.78
C ASP A 37 -26.26 -1.14 -17.00
N ASN A 38 -25.39 -2.16 -16.81
CA ASN A 38 -24.99 -3.16 -17.80
C ASN A 38 -24.32 -2.55 -19.05
N GLN A 39 -23.73 -1.37 -18.94
CA GLN A 39 -22.90 -0.81 -20.01
C GLN A 39 -21.62 -1.63 -20.18
N THR A 40 -21.18 -1.80 -21.43
CA THR A 40 -19.95 -2.53 -21.72
C THR A 40 -18.73 -1.67 -21.37
N TYR A 41 -17.60 -2.32 -21.12
CA TYR A 41 -16.33 -1.62 -20.86
C TYR A 41 -15.94 -0.73 -22.04
N LYS A 42 -16.23 -1.19 -23.26
CA LYS A 42 -15.98 -0.47 -24.51
C LYS A 42 -16.83 0.81 -24.61
N ASP A 43 -18.11 0.76 -24.23
CA ASP A 43 -18.98 1.93 -24.24
C ASP A 43 -18.56 2.94 -23.19
N ILE A 44 -18.31 2.49 -21.96
CA ILE A 44 -17.81 3.35 -20.88
C ILE A 44 -16.47 3.99 -21.27
N SER A 45 -15.56 3.21 -21.86
CA SER A 45 -14.29 3.70 -22.38
C SER A 45 -14.49 4.82 -23.41
N LYS A 46 -15.42 4.63 -24.35
CA LYS A 46 -15.75 5.62 -25.38
C LYS A 46 -16.35 6.91 -24.82
N PHE A 47 -17.24 6.82 -23.83
CA PHE A 47 -17.95 8.00 -23.31
C PHE A 47 -17.18 8.75 -22.23
N LEU A 48 -16.41 8.05 -21.40
CA LEU A 48 -15.62 8.65 -20.32
C LEU A 48 -14.14 8.85 -20.69
N PHE A 49 -13.71 8.40 -21.88
CA PHE A 49 -12.33 8.48 -22.36
C PHE A 49 -11.32 7.81 -21.41
N LEU A 50 -11.70 6.64 -20.90
CA LEU A 50 -10.90 5.81 -19.99
C LEU A 50 -10.42 4.55 -20.70
N ASP A 51 -9.28 3.99 -20.29
CA ASP A 51 -8.89 2.65 -20.74
C ASP A 51 -9.69 1.56 -19.99
N GLU A 52 -9.91 0.42 -20.65
CA GLU A 52 -10.68 -0.69 -20.08
C GLU A 52 -10.03 -1.28 -18.81
N GLY A 53 -8.69 -1.17 -18.67
CA GLY A 53 -7.96 -1.58 -17.47
C GLY A 53 -8.29 -0.71 -16.27
N SER A 54 -8.39 0.61 -16.46
CA SER A 54 -8.86 1.55 -15.43
C SER A 54 -10.28 1.24 -14.99
N ILE A 55 -11.18 0.94 -15.94
CA ILE A 55 -12.56 0.53 -15.64
C ILE A 55 -12.58 -0.76 -14.80
N ALA A 56 -11.80 -1.77 -15.21
CA ALA A 56 -11.65 -3.02 -14.47
C ALA A 56 -11.14 -2.79 -13.04
N ASN A 57 -10.13 -1.92 -12.90
CA ASN A 57 -9.54 -1.57 -11.62
C ASN A 57 -10.54 -0.82 -10.72
N TYR A 58 -11.31 0.13 -11.25
CA TYR A 58 -12.34 0.83 -10.47
C TYR A 58 -13.41 -0.13 -9.97
N ARG A 59 -13.89 -1.04 -10.82
CA ARG A 59 -14.83 -2.09 -10.40
C ARG A 59 -14.25 -2.95 -9.28
N LYS A 60 -13.01 -3.42 -9.43
CA LYS A 60 -12.32 -4.21 -8.40
C LYS A 60 -12.25 -3.46 -7.07
N ARG A 61 -11.79 -2.22 -7.09
CA ARG A 61 -11.64 -1.38 -5.90
C ARG A 61 -12.96 -1.14 -5.17
N TYR A 62 -14.05 -0.90 -5.92
CA TYR A 62 -15.37 -0.76 -5.33
C TYR A 62 -15.89 -2.07 -4.71
N MET A 63 -15.67 -3.21 -5.38
CA MET A 63 -16.06 -4.51 -4.84
C MET A 63 -15.30 -4.89 -3.57
N GLU A 64 -14.05 -4.43 -3.43
CA GLU A 64 -13.19 -4.73 -2.27
C GLU A 64 -13.40 -3.75 -1.10
N GLY A 65 -13.70 -2.48 -1.36
CA GLY A 65 -13.71 -1.44 -0.34
C GLY A 65 -14.84 -0.41 -0.43
N GLY A 66 -15.88 -0.68 -1.22
CA GLY A 66 -17.00 0.24 -1.41
C GLY A 66 -16.58 1.60 -1.96
N ILE A 67 -17.32 2.64 -1.59
CA ILE A 67 -17.08 4.01 -2.05
C ILE A 67 -15.73 4.55 -1.56
N GLU A 68 -15.34 4.23 -0.33
CA GLU A 68 -14.03 4.58 0.22
C GLU A 68 -12.90 3.98 -0.62
N GLY A 69 -12.96 2.66 -0.90
CA GLY A 69 -11.97 1.98 -1.74
C GLY A 69 -11.88 2.54 -3.16
N LEU A 70 -12.99 3.09 -3.68
CA LEU A 70 -13.07 3.71 -5.00
C LEU A 70 -12.45 5.12 -5.04
N ILE A 71 -12.77 5.97 -4.05
CA ILE A 71 -12.39 7.39 -4.02
C ILE A 71 -11.01 7.59 -3.41
N LEU A 72 -10.67 6.85 -2.35
CA LEU A 72 -9.39 6.97 -1.68
C LEU A 72 -8.29 6.58 -2.64
N ASP A 73 -7.62 7.56 -3.22
CA ASP A 73 -6.33 7.27 -3.81
C ASP A 73 -5.40 6.78 -2.70
N GLU A 74 -5.27 5.47 -2.56
CA GLU A 74 -4.07 4.85 -2.00
C GLU A 74 -2.83 5.13 -2.88
N TYR A 75 -2.81 6.27 -3.59
CA TYR A 75 -1.62 7.10 -3.57
C TYR A 75 -1.30 7.38 -2.08
N SER A 76 -0.60 6.43 -1.46
CA SER A 76 0.71 6.80 -0.93
C SER A 76 1.37 7.55 -2.08
N THR A 77 1.16 8.87 -2.16
CA THR A 77 2.02 9.79 -2.91
C THR A 77 3.39 9.38 -2.46
N LYS A 78 4.14 8.64 -3.29
CA LYS A 78 5.27 7.79 -2.87
C LYS A 78 6.05 8.56 -1.83
N ARG A 79 5.75 8.35 -0.55
CA ARG A 79 6.33 9.20 0.46
C ARG A 79 7.73 8.64 0.52
N THR A 80 8.69 9.48 0.20
CA THR A 80 10.09 9.06 0.12
C THR A 80 10.81 9.31 1.43
N LYS A 81 10.13 9.92 2.42
CA LYS A 81 10.70 10.34 3.70
C LYS A 81 9.69 10.15 4.82
N LEU A 82 10.19 9.84 6.01
CA LEU A 82 9.45 9.89 7.26
C LEU A 82 9.43 11.32 7.80
N ASN A 83 8.46 11.65 8.65
CA ASN A 83 8.50 12.87 9.47
C ASN A 83 9.29 12.61 10.77
N LEU A 84 9.58 13.66 11.55
CA LEU A 84 10.39 13.56 12.77
C LEU A 84 9.81 12.59 13.83
N VAL A 85 8.49 12.55 13.97
CA VAL A 85 7.82 11.65 14.93
C VAL A 85 7.95 10.19 14.48
N GLU A 86 7.73 9.94 13.19
CA GLU A 86 7.90 8.61 12.57
C GLU A 86 9.36 8.14 12.64
N GLU A 87 10.33 9.05 12.46
CA GLU A 87 11.76 8.76 12.62
C GLU A 87 12.13 8.38 14.06
N PHE A 88 11.61 9.12 15.04
CA PHE A 88 11.81 8.80 16.45
C PHE A 88 11.21 7.44 16.83
N GLN A 89 9.99 7.15 16.36
CA GLN A 89 9.37 5.84 16.56
C GLN A 89 10.16 4.72 15.89
N LEU A 90 10.65 4.94 14.67
CA LEU A 90 11.49 3.97 13.98
C LEU A 90 12.80 3.72 14.74
N ALA A 91 13.43 4.75 15.30
CA ALA A 91 14.65 4.59 16.10
C ALA A 91 14.40 3.69 17.32
N ASN A 92 13.33 3.93 18.08
CA ASN A 92 12.97 3.08 19.23
C ASN A 92 12.72 1.62 18.80
N GLU A 93 12.04 1.40 17.67
CA GLU A 93 11.80 0.05 17.16
C GLU A 93 13.08 -0.66 16.70
N LEU A 94 14.06 0.09 16.19
CA LEU A 94 15.38 -0.44 15.80
C LEU A 94 16.22 -0.83 17.03
N ASP A 95 16.01 -0.17 18.18
CA ASP A 95 16.62 -0.55 19.45
C ASP A 95 15.95 -1.78 20.08
N ASP A 96 14.62 -1.87 20.00
CA ASP A 96 13.84 -2.95 20.61
C ASP A 96 13.85 -4.26 19.79
N ARG A 97 14.06 -4.18 18.47
CA ARG A 97 13.97 -5.33 17.56
C ARG A 97 15.18 -5.46 16.65
N ILE A 98 15.68 -6.68 16.53
CA ILE A 98 16.74 -7.02 15.58
C ILE A 98 16.14 -7.20 14.19
N PHE A 99 16.57 -6.35 13.25
CA PHE A 99 16.35 -6.55 11.81
C PHE A 99 17.58 -7.23 11.21
N ALA A 100 17.39 -8.26 10.40
CA ALA A 100 18.49 -9.01 9.79
C ALA A 100 19.13 -8.26 8.59
N SER A 101 18.43 -7.28 8.01
CA SER A 101 18.95 -6.48 6.90
C SER A 101 18.21 -5.15 6.71
N THR A 102 18.85 -4.21 5.99
CA THR A 102 18.20 -2.99 5.49
C THR A 102 16.91 -3.29 4.71
N LYS A 103 16.84 -4.42 3.99
CA LYS A 103 15.64 -4.80 3.23
C LYS A 103 14.45 -5.08 4.16
N GLU A 104 14.69 -5.70 5.31
CA GLU A 104 13.64 -5.90 6.31
C GLU A 104 13.16 -4.59 6.91
N VAL A 105 14.09 -3.65 7.16
CA VAL A 105 13.72 -2.30 7.61
C VAL A 105 12.89 -1.57 6.55
N VAL A 106 13.26 -1.64 5.26
CA VAL A 106 12.45 -1.07 4.16
C VAL A 106 11.04 -1.67 4.16
N ASN A 107 10.92 -2.98 4.31
CA ASN A 107 9.62 -3.65 4.36
C ASN A 107 8.80 -3.24 5.57
N HIS A 108 9.44 -3.10 6.74
CA HIS A 108 8.79 -2.64 7.97
C HIS A 108 8.28 -1.20 7.84
N ILE A 109 9.13 -0.30 7.33
CA ILE A 109 8.76 1.10 7.05
C ILE A 109 7.58 1.16 6.09
N PHE A 110 7.59 0.36 5.02
CA PHE A 110 6.49 0.33 4.07
C PHE A 110 5.20 -0.23 4.69
N LYS A 111 5.28 -1.29 5.49
CA LYS A 111 4.10 -1.86 6.15
C LYS A 111 3.45 -0.89 7.13
N LYS A 112 4.27 -0.23 7.95
CA LYS A 112 3.81 0.63 9.06
C LYS A 112 3.44 2.04 8.60
N TYR A 113 4.30 2.69 7.83
CA TYR A 113 4.17 4.11 7.47
C TYR A 113 3.74 4.33 6.01
N LYS A 114 3.62 3.26 5.21
CA LYS A 114 3.31 3.32 3.76
C LYS A 114 4.29 4.18 2.96
N VAL A 115 5.53 4.30 3.45
CA VAL A 115 6.62 5.09 2.85
C VAL A 115 7.55 4.15 2.07
N LYS A 116 7.84 4.47 0.80
CA LYS A 116 8.69 3.63 -0.06
C LYS A 116 10.12 4.15 -0.03
N PHE A 117 11.03 3.33 0.47
CA PHE A 117 12.46 3.58 0.43
C PHE A 117 13.15 2.68 -0.60
N SER A 118 14.13 3.23 -1.33
CA SER A 118 15.17 2.42 -1.93
C SER A 118 16.10 1.88 -0.83
N ILE A 119 16.84 0.81 -1.10
CA ILE A 119 17.82 0.28 -0.13
C ILE A 119 18.87 1.35 0.23
N SER A 120 19.35 2.10 -0.76
CA SER A 120 20.30 3.21 -0.54
C SER A 120 19.70 4.34 0.29
N GLY A 121 18.45 4.73 0.00
CA GLY A 121 17.75 5.75 0.80
C GLY A 121 17.52 5.32 2.24
N CYS A 122 17.22 4.04 2.46
CA CYS A 122 17.06 3.47 3.80
C CYS A 122 18.40 3.46 4.54
N ASN A 123 19.50 3.07 3.89
CA ASN A 123 20.83 3.15 4.51
C ASN A 123 21.18 4.58 4.94
N ASN A 124 20.87 5.59 4.11
CA ASN A 124 21.10 6.99 4.47
C ASN A 124 20.24 7.42 5.68
N LEU A 125 18.97 7.00 5.72
CA LEU A 125 18.09 7.23 6.86
C LEU A 125 18.68 6.61 8.14
N LEU A 126 19.11 5.35 8.06
CA LEU A 126 19.68 4.62 9.19
C LEU A 126 20.95 5.29 9.71
N HIS A 127 21.85 5.69 8.81
CA HIS A 127 23.07 6.43 9.20
C HIS A 127 22.74 7.74 9.90
N ARG A 128 21.72 8.48 9.44
CA ARG A 128 21.25 9.71 10.09
C ARG A 128 20.66 9.44 11.49
N LEU A 129 20.02 8.30 11.67
CA LEU A 129 19.48 7.84 12.96
C LEU A 129 20.55 7.18 13.85
N GLY A 130 21.82 7.08 13.40
CA GLY A 130 22.91 6.48 14.17
C GLY A 130 23.07 4.96 14.02
N PHE A 131 22.27 4.32 13.16
CA PHE A 131 22.31 2.88 12.93
C PHE A 131 23.21 2.50 11.74
N SER A 132 23.91 1.37 11.85
CA SER A 132 24.70 0.81 10.76
C SER A 132 24.57 -0.71 10.72
N PHE A 133 24.09 -1.24 9.59
CA PHE A 133 24.03 -2.68 9.36
C PHE A 133 25.42 -3.19 8.95
N LYS A 134 26.11 -3.88 9.86
CA LYS A 134 27.24 -4.72 9.45
C LYS A 134 26.70 -5.95 8.73
N LYS A 135 27.15 -6.15 7.49
CA LYS A 135 26.96 -7.42 6.77
C LYS A 135 27.46 -8.54 7.68
N GLN A 136 26.59 -9.48 8.06
CA GLN A 136 27.03 -10.66 8.80
C GLN A 136 28.10 -11.35 7.95
N LYS A 137 29.35 -11.25 8.37
CA LYS A 137 30.42 -12.09 7.83
C LYS A 137 30.00 -13.51 8.16
N GLY A 138 29.90 -14.37 7.14
CA GLY A 138 29.62 -15.79 7.32
C GLY A 138 30.46 -16.32 8.47
N VAL A 139 29.80 -17.03 9.38
CA VAL A 139 30.38 -17.59 10.60
C VAL A 139 31.74 -18.24 10.27
N PRO A 140 32.86 -17.83 10.89
CA PRO A 140 34.11 -18.55 10.71
C PRO A 140 33.97 -19.94 11.32
N GLY A 141 34.32 -20.96 10.53
CA GLY A 141 34.23 -22.35 10.95
C GLY A 141 35.17 -22.73 12.10
N LYS A 142 34.65 -23.64 12.94
CA LYS A 142 35.33 -24.65 13.80
C LYS A 142 36.24 -24.19 14.95
N ALA A 143 35.84 -24.53 16.19
CA ALA A 143 36.68 -25.26 17.17
C ALA A 143 35.85 -25.90 18.31
N LYS A 144 36.30 -27.07 18.76
CA LYS A 144 35.63 -28.11 19.59
C LYS A 144 35.77 -27.90 21.11
N LYS A 145 34.80 -28.41 21.90
CA LYS A 145 34.91 -29.49 22.94
C LYS A 145 33.87 -29.34 24.07
N LYS A 146 33.21 -30.46 24.43
CA LYS A 146 32.96 -30.97 25.80
C LYS A 146 32.17 -32.29 25.66
N THR A 147 32.84 -33.44 25.75
CA THR A 147 32.89 -34.29 26.96
C THR A 147 31.49 -34.62 27.49
N LYS A 148 30.97 -35.81 27.16
CA LYS A 148 29.91 -36.46 27.93
C LYS A 148 30.53 -37.66 28.65
N LYS A 149 30.46 -37.63 29.98
CA LYS A 149 30.79 -38.71 30.91
C LYS A 149 29.48 -39.17 31.55
N ASN A 150 29.38 -40.46 31.83
CA ASN A 150 28.39 -41.19 32.64
C ASN A 150 27.04 -41.46 31.94
N LEU A 151 26.44 -42.66 32.02
CA LEU A 151 26.62 -43.81 32.91
C LEU A 151 26.64 -45.11 32.10
#